data_AF-A0A8T6RJ75-F1
#
_entry.id   AF-A0A8T6RJ75-F1
#
_cell.length_a   1.000
_cell.length_b   1.000
_cell.length_c   1.000
_cell.angle_alpha   90.00
_cell.angle_beta   90.00
_cell.angle_gamma   90.00
#
_symmetry.space_group_name_H-M   'P 1'
#
loop_
_entity.id
_entity.type
_entity.pdbx_description
1 polymer ?
#
loop_
_entity_poly.entity_id
_entity_poly.type
_entity_poly.pdbx_seq_one_letter_code
_entity_poly.pdbx_strand_id
1 'polypeptide(L)'
;MIEFAKKNKILKKIINFGLFFFGKFLLLFIPKKPKKIELEKVKKILVNANLFSFGNFLLFSPVIRNLKELLPNTQLTVLMFKNANLLFIKGTRYYNKIIEYPQNFLKLIKLAFTLRYEKYDIVISNYYGGISRRDRLFYLLTGIPYRITNVDPLNKNSIFFDFSFSSFFTHKINIKKQHEVETNLNLIRILGLTPINDHFILRISKDDEEFVDNFFKENKIEKGKYIFGFHAGSNPTQKWKRWDKKKFGKLADMLKEKYNSINIFFGGPDEISLNNEIKNSMKTEFIDCAGKITVTQLAAMIKRCTLLVSNDAMSMHVASIVKTPSFVIIGPTDYVRSRPFYKESQIIKIDLDCSRCYRFGGFKAENCDRKCLKLIKVEDVFQYVEQYLSKLKNFEVMKK
;
A
#
# COMPACT_ATOMS: atom_id res chain seq x y z
N MET A 1 41.58 -2.38 16.12
CA MET A 1 41.76 -1.82 14.76
C MET A 1 41.59 -0.30 14.69
N ILE A 2 40.56 0.30 15.32
CA ILE A 2 40.33 1.75 15.32
C ILE A 2 41.37 2.53 16.15
N GLU A 3 41.91 1.95 17.22
CA GLU A 3 42.99 2.57 18.01
C GLU A 3 44.36 2.55 17.30
N PHE A 4 44.64 1.52 16.51
CA PHE A 4 45.89 1.40 15.73
C PHE A 4 45.98 2.47 14.64
N ALA A 5 44.83 2.89 14.09
CA ALA A 5 44.74 3.97 13.11
C ALA A 5 44.96 5.38 13.70
N LYS A 6 44.87 5.57 15.02
CA LYS A 6 45.08 6.89 15.65
C LYS A 6 46.55 7.27 15.79
N LYS A 7 47.46 6.32 15.95
CA LYS A 7 48.91 6.58 16.14
C LYS A 7 49.73 6.66 14.85
N ASN A 8 49.23 6.12 13.73
CA ASN A 8 50.00 6.04 12.50
C ASN A 8 49.63 7.14 11.50
N LYS A 9 50.43 8.22 11.46
CA LYS A 9 50.24 9.40 10.58
C LYS A 9 50.11 9.02 9.09
N ILE A 10 50.79 7.94 8.65
CA ILE A 10 50.76 7.46 7.27
C ILE A 10 49.42 6.78 6.95
N LEU A 11 48.94 5.91 7.83
CA LEU A 11 47.63 5.25 7.66
C LEU A 11 46.47 6.27 7.67
N LYS A 12 46.57 7.30 8.51
CA LYS A 12 45.61 8.42 8.53
C LYS A 12 45.65 9.23 7.22
N LYS A 13 46.84 9.46 6.65
CA LYS A 13 46.98 10.08 5.31
C LYS A 13 46.40 9.21 4.21
N ILE A 14 46.62 7.89 4.22
CA ILE A 14 46.07 6.96 3.22
C ILE A 14 44.53 6.89 3.31
N ILE A 15 43.97 6.81 4.52
CA ILE A 15 42.52 6.83 4.73
C ILE A 15 41.93 8.18 4.28
N ASN A 16 42.55 9.30 4.64
CA ASN A 16 42.10 10.62 4.22
C ASN A 16 42.23 10.84 2.71
N PHE A 17 43.28 10.29 2.08
CA PHE A 17 43.48 10.34 0.64
C PHE A 17 42.45 9.47 -0.10
N GLY A 18 42.18 8.26 0.40
CA GLY A 18 41.11 7.41 -0.08
C GLY A 18 39.73 8.05 0.07
N LEU A 19 39.43 8.67 1.22
CA LEU A 19 38.20 9.43 1.46
C LEU A 19 38.08 10.67 0.57
N PHE A 20 39.21 11.34 0.25
CA PHE A 20 39.24 12.49 -0.65
C PHE A 20 38.93 12.10 -2.11
N PHE A 21 39.56 11.04 -2.62
CA PHE A 21 39.26 10.52 -3.96
C PHE A 21 37.87 9.88 -4.02
N PHE A 22 37.44 9.18 -2.98
CA PHE A 22 36.08 8.67 -2.86
C PHE A 22 35.06 9.83 -2.80
N GLY A 23 35.37 10.92 -2.11
CA GLY A 23 34.57 12.15 -2.07
C GLY A 23 34.48 12.84 -3.43
N LYS A 24 35.60 13.00 -4.16
CA LYS A 24 35.62 13.51 -5.55
C LYS A 24 34.92 12.58 -6.54
N PHE A 25 35.07 11.27 -6.35
CA PHE A 25 34.33 10.27 -7.11
C PHE A 25 32.83 10.46 -6.87
N LEU A 26 32.37 10.52 -5.61
CA LEU A 26 30.98 10.77 -5.22
C LEU A 26 30.45 12.12 -5.75
N LEU A 27 31.28 13.17 -5.85
CA LEU A 27 30.92 14.47 -6.43
C LEU A 27 30.50 14.36 -7.91
N LEU A 28 31.03 13.40 -8.68
CA LEU A 28 30.56 13.11 -10.06
C LEU A 28 29.12 12.57 -10.10
N PHE A 29 28.59 12.12 -8.97
CA PHE A 29 27.26 11.54 -8.85
C PHE A 29 26.26 12.48 -8.16
N ILE A 30 26.72 13.61 -7.60
CA ILE A 30 25.85 14.63 -7.06
C ILE A 30 25.06 15.25 -8.23
N PRO A 31 23.73 15.27 -8.17
CA PRO A 31 22.93 15.80 -9.26
C PRO A 31 23.29 17.26 -9.52
N LYS A 32 23.62 17.58 -10.77
CA LYS A 32 23.61 18.96 -11.28
C LYS A 32 22.17 19.50 -11.18
N LYS A 33 22.00 20.84 -11.16
CA LYS A 33 20.68 21.50 -11.10
C LYS A 33 19.66 20.76 -12.00
N PRO A 34 18.42 20.54 -11.52
CA PRO A 34 17.43 19.75 -12.27
C PRO A 34 17.17 20.40 -13.63
N LYS A 35 17.56 19.69 -14.70
CA LYS A 35 17.20 20.05 -16.07
C LYS A 35 15.76 19.62 -16.33
N LYS A 36 15.06 20.36 -17.18
CA LYS A 36 13.72 19.98 -17.68
C LYS A 36 13.77 18.57 -18.26
N ILE A 37 12.79 17.73 -17.92
CA ILE A 37 12.69 16.36 -18.45
C ILE A 37 12.15 16.45 -19.89
N GLU A 38 12.96 16.03 -20.86
CA GLU A 38 12.55 15.90 -22.26
C GLU A 38 12.00 14.49 -22.49
N LEU A 39 10.70 14.31 -22.25
CA LEU A 39 10.04 12.99 -22.29
C LEU A 39 10.20 12.24 -23.62
N GLU A 40 10.28 12.95 -24.74
CA GLU A 40 10.49 12.37 -26.08
C GLU A 40 11.81 11.58 -26.19
N LYS A 41 12.79 11.90 -25.36
CA LYS A 41 14.09 11.22 -25.33
C LYS A 41 14.15 10.07 -24.32
N VAL A 42 13.12 9.90 -23.50
CA VAL A 42 13.09 8.90 -22.41
C VAL A 42 12.78 7.52 -22.97
N LYS A 43 13.75 6.61 -22.86
CA LYS A 43 13.64 5.23 -23.36
C LYS A 43 13.47 4.21 -22.25
N LYS A 44 14.00 4.47 -21.05
CA LYS A 44 13.98 3.51 -19.93
C LYS A 44 13.60 4.18 -18.62
N ILE A 45 12.56 3.66 -17.97
CA ILE A 45 12.08 4.11 -16.67
C ILE A 45 12.19 2.97 -15.66
N LEU A 46 12.82 3.25 -14.52
CA LEU A 46 12.83 2.39 -13.35
C LEU A 46 11.75 2.84 -12.37
N VAL A 47 10.81 1.98 -12.02
CA VAL A 47 9.84 2.24 -10.96
C VAL A 47 10.26 1.48 -9.73
N ASN A 48 10.65 2.18 -8.67
CA ASN A 48 10.87 1.55 -7.38
C ASN A 48 9.54 1.43 -6.62
N ALA A 49 9.02 0.20 -6.60
CA ALA A 49 7.81 -0.22 -5.90
C ALA A 49 8.15 -1.13 -4.70
N ASN A 50 9.26 -0.87 -3.99
CA ASN A 50 9.68 -1.55 -2.76
C ASN A 50 8.76 -1.24 -1.57
N LEU A 51 7.49 -1.59 -1.69
CA LEU A 51 6.47 -1.32 -0.69
C LEU A 51 6.25 -2.60 0.13
N PHE A 52 6.53 -2.52 1.44
CA PHE A 52 6.36 -3.66 2.35
C PHE A 52 4.89 -4.02 2.58
N SER A 53 4.03 -3.00 2.69
CA SER A 53 2.59 -3.19 2.84
C SER A 53 1.94 -3.39 1.48
N PHE A 54 1.17 -4.47 1.35
CA PHE A 54 0.42 -4.76 0.12
C PHE A 54 -0.63 -3.68 -0.19
N GLY A 55 -1.29 -3.10 0.82
CA GLY A 55 -2.20 -1.97 0.62
C GLY A 55 -1.51 -0.77 -0.07
N ASN A 56 -0.30 -0.43 0.37
CA ASN A 56 0.45 0.67 -0.26
C ASN A 56 0.83 0.34 -1.70
N PHE A 57 1.18 -0.92 -1.99
CA PHE A 57 1.47 -1.35 -3.36
C PHE A 57 0.25 -1.19 -4.26
N LEU A 58 -0.92 -1.62 -3.81
CA LEU A 58 -2.16 -1.43 -4.56
C LEU A 58 -2.38 0.05 -4.86
N LEU A 59 -2.32 0.93 -3.85
CA LEU A 59 -2.51 2.38 -4.04
C LEU A 59 -1.46 3.05 -4.95
N PHE A 60 -0.28 2.44 -5.10
CA PHE A 60 0.78 2.91 -5.99
C PHE A 60 0.68 2.33 -7.40
N SER A 61 0.03 1.18 -7.58
CA SER A 61 -0.08 0.49 -8.87
C SER A 61 -0.67 1.31 -10.03
N PRO A 62 -1.58 2.29 -9.82
CA PRO A 62 -2.00 3.19 -10.90
C PRO A 62 -0.85 3.96 -11.54
N VAL A 63 0.24 4.26 -10.82
CA VAL A 63 1.44 4.89 -11.39
C VAL A 63 2.08 3.99 -12.43
N ILE A 64 2.26 2.71 -12.12
CA ILE A 64 2.86 1.72 -13.03
C ILE A 64 2.01 1.59 -14.31
N ARG A 65 0.70 1.45 -14.13
CA ARG A 65 -0.25 1.36 -15.24
C ARG A 65 -0.21 2.60 -16.13
N ASN A 66 -0.33 3.79 -15.55
CA ASN A 66 -0.33 5.04 -16.28
C ASN A 66 0.97 5.26 -17.05
N LEU A 67 2.13 4.98 -16.43
CA LEU A 67 3.42 5.08 -17.14
C LEU A 67 3.44 4.19 -18.38
N LYS A 68 2.97 2.95 -18.28
CA LYS A 68 2.99 2.04 -19.42
C LYS A 68 1.97 2.38 -20.50
N GLU A 69 0.78 2.88 -20.12
CA GLU A 69 -0.27 3.28 -21.06
C GLU A 69 0.08 4.61 -21.76
N LEU A 70 0.63 5.60 -21.04
CA LEU A 70 1.01 6.90 -21.59
C LEU A 70 2.33 6.85 -22.38
N LEU A 71 3.24 5.95 -22.01
CA LEU A 71 4.56 5.80 -22.63
C LEU A 71 4.76 4.35 -23.12
N PRO A 72 3.99 3.88 -24.12
CA PRO A 72 3.98 2.47 -24.53
C PRO A 72 5.34 1.99 -25.06
N ASN A 73 6.08 2.87 -25.74
CA ASN A 73 7.38 2.61 -26.34
C ASN A 73 8.55 2.66 -25.34
N THR A 74 8.29 3.15 -24.12
CA THR A 74 9.31 3.21 -23.08
C THR A 74 9.42 1.86 -22.37
N GLN A 75 10.66 1.42 -22.12
CA GLN A 75 10.93 0.23 -21.33
C GLN A 75 10.73 0.54 -19.85
N LEU A 76 9.67 -0.02 -19.27
CA LEU A 76 9.34 0.13 -17.87
C LEU A 76 9.85 -1.07 -17.06
N THR A 77 10.80 -0.83 -16.17
CA THR A 77 11.32 -1.84 -15.25
C THR A 77 10.80 -1.58 -13.85
N VAL A 78 10.15 -2.57 -13.23
CA VAL A 78 9.65 -2.46 -11.86
C VAL A 78 10.60 -3.16 -10.89
N LEU A 79 11.13 -2.39 -9.94
CA LEU A 79 11.98 -2.87 -8.85
C LEU A 79 11.12 -3.06 -7.59
N MET A 80 11.07 -4.28 -7.06
CA MET A 80 10.24 -4.60 -5.89
C MET A 80 10.82 -5.74 -5.06
N PHE A 81 10.43 -5.84 -3.78
CA PHE A 81 10.73 -7.01 -2.96
C PHE A 81 10.02 -8.26 -3.50
N LYS A 82 10.64 -9.42 -3.31
CA LYS A 82 9.98 -10.72 -3.51
C LYS A 82 9.00 -10.99 -2.36
N ASN A 83 7.79 -10.46 -2.50
CA ASN A 83 6.69 -10.63 -1.56
C ASN A 83 5.37 -10.85 -2.31
N ALA A 84 4.26 -10.90 -1.57
CA ALA A 84 2.92 -11.13 -2.14
C ALA A 84 2.50 -10.12 -3.22
N ASN A 85 3.10 -8.91 -3.25
CA ASN A 85 2.79 -7.90 -4.28
C ASN A 85 3.11 -8.39 -5.69
N LEU A 86 4.13 -9.26 -5.82
CA LEU A 86 4.54 -9.82 -7.11
C LEU A 86 3.40 -10.60 -7.79
N LEU A 87 2.55 -11.27 -7.01
CA LEU A 87 1.45 -12.09 -7.53
C LEU A 87 0.45 -11.28 -8.36
N PHE A 88 0.29 -10.00 -8.06
CA PHE A 88 -0.72 -9.14 -8.70
C PHE A 88 -0.23 -8.47 -9.97
N ILE A 89 1.07 -8.16 -10.03
CA ILE A 89 1.67 -7.53 -11.20
C ILE A 89 2.17 -8.55 -12.21
N LYS A 90 2.64 -9.73 -11.78
CA LYS A 90 3.26 -10.72 -12.66
C LYS A 90 2.28 -11.17 -13.75
N GLY A 91 2.76 -11.18 -14.99
CA GLY A 91 1.98 -11.57 -16.17
C GLY A 91 0.99 -10.50 -16.63
N THR A 92 1.08 -9.27 -16.13
CA THR A 92 0.36 -8.12 -16.69
C THR A 92 1.18 -7.46 -17.80
N ARG A 93 0.51 -6.71 -18.67
CA ARG A 93 1.16 -5.94 -19.76
C ARG A 93 1.80 -4.62 -19.30
N TYR A 94 1.70 -4.29 -18.02
CA TYR A 94 2.03 -2.95 -17.49
C TYR A 94 3.50 -2.75 -17.16
N TYR A 95 4.38 -3.68 -17.54
CA TYR A 95 5.81 -3.57 -17.35
C TYR A 95 6.54 -4.36 -18.45
N ASN A 96 7.82 -4.05 -18.66
CA ASN A 96 8.71 -4.81 -19.54
C ASN A 96 9.57 -5.81 -18.76
N LYS A 97 10.04 -5.42 -17.58
CA LYS A 97 10.90 -6.25 -16.72
C LYS A 97 10.55 -6.05 -15.24
N ILE A 98 10.59 -7.11 -14.44
CA ILE A 98 10.59 -7.01 -12.98
C ILE A 98 11.98 -7.40 -12.49
N ILE A 99 12.52 -6.61 -11.57
CA ILE A 99 13.77 -6.90 -10.87
C ILE A 99 13.45 -7.04 -9.38
N GLU A 100 13.89 -8.14 -8.79
CA GLU A 100 13.82 -8.33 -7.35
C GLU A 100 14.83 -7.42 -6.65
N TYR A 101 14.35 -6.65 -5.67
CA TYR A 101 15.21 -5.83 -4.84
C TYR A 101 15.98 -6.72 -3.85
N PRO A 102 17.32 -6.79 -3.94
CA PRO A 102 18.10 -7.72 -3.15
C PRO A 102 18.16 -7.28 -1.69
N GLN A 103 18.07 -8.21 -0.74
CA GLN A 103 18.28 -7.90 0.69
C GLN A 103 19.77 -7.81 1.05
N ASN A 104 20.63 -8.53 0.33
CA ASN A 104 22.08 -8.50 0.54
C ASN A 104 22.71 -7.23 -0.06
N PHE A 105 23.61 -6.59 0.70
CA PHE A 105 24.25 -5.34 0.30
C PHE A 105 25.13 -5.48 -0.94
N LEU A 106 25.98 -6.51 -1.05
CA LEU A 106 26.84 -6.72 -2.24
C LEU A 106 26.01 -6.94 -3.51
N LYS A 107 24.92 -7.72 -3.40
CA LYS A 107 23.96 -7.91 -4.51
C LYS A 107 23.29 -6.60 -4.91
N LEU A 108 22.98 -5.72 -3.94
CA LEU A 108 22.42 -4.39 -4.22
C LEU A 108 23.42 -3.49 -4.97
N ILE A 109 24.69 -3.51 -4.57
CA ILE A 109 25.75 -2.76 -5.26
C ILE A 109 25.94 -3.29 -6.68
N LYS A 110 26.01 -4.61 -6.87
CA LYS A 110 26.06 -5.24 -8.20
C LYS A 110 24.88 -4.81 -9.06
N LEU A 111 23.67 -4.84 -8.52
CA LEU A 111 22.46 -4.39 -9.22
C LEU A 111 22.58 -2.91 -9.60
N ALA A 112 23.07 -2.04 -8.72
CA ALA A 112 23.22 -0.62 -9.03
C ALA A 112 24.13 -0.39 -10.26
N PHE A 113 25.27 -1.09 -10.33
CA PHE A 113 26.16 -1.03 -11.49
C PHE A 113 25.53 -1.65 -12.76
N THR A 114 24.75 -2.73 -12.64
CA THR A 114 23.99 -3.27 -13.76
C THR A 114 22.99 -2.25 -14.31
N LEU A 115 22.20 -1.61 -13.45
CA LEU A 115 21.24 -0.57 -13.86
C LEU A 115 21.93 0.64 -14.48
N ARG A 116 23.12 0.99 -13.99
CA ARG A 116 23.94 2.05 -14.57
C ARG A 116 24.39 1.72 -15.99
N TYR A 117 24.88 0.49 -16.20
CA TYR A 117 25.27 0.01 -17.52
C TYR A 117 24.07 -0.05 -18.48
N GLU A 118 22.89 -0.41 -17.97
CA GLU A 118 21.63 -0.39 -18.75
C GLU A 118 21.15 1.03 -19.11
N LYS A 119 21.71 2.09 -18.51
CA LYS A 119 21.42 3.52 -18.77
C LYS A 119 19.92 3.87 -18.65
N TYR A 120 19.36 3.71 -17.45
CA TYR A 120 18.00 4.21 -17.17
C TYR A 120 17.98 5.73 -17.14
N ASP A 121 16.94 6.32 -17.72
CA ASP A 121 16.77 7.77 -17.83
C ASP A 121 16.09 8.33 -16.57
N ILE A 122 15.02 7.67 -16.12
CA ILE A 122 14.21 8.11 -14.98
C ILE A 122 14.13 6.99 -13.95
N VAL A 123 14.15 7.36 -12.67
CA VAL A 123 13.64 6.54 -11.58
C VAL A 123 12.54 7.27 -10.82
N ILE A 124 11.42 6.57 -10.63
CA ILE A 124 10.26 7.03 -9.86
C ILE A 124 10.15 6.18 -8.62
N SER A 125 10.01 6.82 -7.47
CA SER A 125 9.93 6.13 -6.19
C SER A 125 8.94 6.82 -5.25
N ASN A 126 8.46 6.07 -4.27
CA ASN A 126 7.50 6.57 -3.30
C ASN A 126 8.06 6.50 -1.87
N TYR A 127 8.85 7.51 -1.46
CA TYR A 127 9.45 7.59 -0.11
C TYR A 127 8.85 8.72 0.72
N TYR A 128 7.83 8.41 1.52
CA TYR A 128 7.18 9.42 2.37
C TYR A 128 7.93 9.76 3.66
N GLY A 129 8.47 8.75 4.34
CA GLY A 129 9.05 8.87 5.69
C GLY A 129 10.57 8.91 5.73
N GLY A 130 11.24 9.11 4.60
CA GLY A 130 12.69 9.00 4.49
C GLY A 130 13.15 7.80 3.67
N ILE A 131 14.35 7.90 3.12
CA ILE A 131 15.03 6.90 2.30
C ILE A 131 16.17 6.37 3.17
N SER A 132 16.27 5.05 3.25
CA SER A 132 17.35 4.42 4.02
C SER A 132 18.70 4.88 3.47
N ARG A 133 19.75 4.95 4.32
CA ARG A 133 21.12 5.26 3.84
C ARG A 133 21.56 4.32 2.73
N ARG A 134 21.10 3.08 2.80
CA ARG A 134 21.28 2.02 1.82
C ARG A 134 20.67 2.37 0.46
N ASP A 135 19.40 2.80 0.43
CA ASP A 135 18.71 3.18 -0.80
C ASP A 135 19.28 4.48 -1.41
N ARG A 136 19.77 5.41 -0.58
CA ARG A 136 20.51 6.60 -1.06
C ARG A 136 21.74 6.19 -1.85
N LEU A 137 22.57 5.32 -1.27
CA LEU A 137 23.77 4.82 -1.93
C LEU A 137 23.41 4.07 -3.20
N PHE A 138 22.35 3.26 -3.18
CA PHE A 138 21.86 2.56 -4.37
C PHE A 138 21.56 3.53 -5.52
N TYR A 139 20.72 4.55 -5.31
CA TYR A 139 20.40 5.52 -6.36
C TYR A 139 21.57 6.39 -6.79
N LEU A 140 22.50 6.65 -5.89
CA LEU A 140 23.73 7.33 -6.26
C LEU A 140 24.53 6.47 -7.26
N LEU A 141 24.72 5.19 -6.95
CA LEU A 141 25.49 4.27 -7.77
C LEU A 141 24.82 3.92 -9.10
N THR A 142 23.49 3.96 -9.19
CA THR A 142 22.81 3.78 -10.49
C THR A 142 23.12 4.90 -11.47
N GLY A 143 23.44 6.11 -10.98
CA GLY A 143 23.76 7.26 -11.83
C GLY A 143 22.58 7.76 -12.68
N ILE A 144 21.34 7.36 -12.37
CA ILE A 144 20.15 7.73 -13.14
C ILE A 144 19.92 9.24 -13.04
N PRO A 145 19.83 9.99 -14.14
CA PRO A 145 19.84 11.45 -14.11
C PRO A 145 18.56 12.04 -13.52
N TYR A 146 17.39 11.50 -13.84
CA TYR A 146 16.11 11.99 -13.32
C TYR A 146 15.60 11.08 -12.21
N ARG A 147 15.62 11.59 -10.98
CA ARG A 147 15.19 10.87 -9.77
C ARG A 147 14.02 11.61 -9.14
N ILE A 148 12.86 10.97 -9.13
CA ILE A 148 11.56 11.57 -8.82
C ILE A 148 10.97 10.90 -7.57
N THR A 149 10.50 11.71 -6.62
CA THR A 149 9.80 11.20 -5.42
C THR A 149 8.79 12.20 -4.85
N ASN A 150 7.88 11.67 -4.05
CA ASN A 150 7.10 12.43 -3.08
C ASN A 150 7.94 12.75 -1.83
N VAL A 151 7.68 13.89 -1.19
CA VAL A 151 8.34 14.35 0.04
C VAL A 151 7.30 14.86 1.02
N ASP A 152 7.33 14.37 2.26
CA ASP A 152 6.48 14.87 3.33
C ASP A 152 6.97 16.23 3.84
N PRO A 153 6.15 17.30 3.75
CA PRO A 153 6.52 18.63 4.24
C PRO A 153 6.81 18.69 5.74
N LEU A 154 6.26 17.78 6.55
CA LEU A 154 6.43 17.76 8.00
C LEU A 154 7.78 17.15 8.44
N ASN A 155 8.44 16.41 7.55
CA ASN A 155 9.80 15.91 7.76
C ASN A 155 10.90 16.97 7.51
N LYS A 156 10.53 18.26 7.39
CA LYS A 156 11.45 19.38 7.18
C LYS A 156 12.16 19.88 8.46
N ASN A 157 11.79 19.42 9.64
CA ASN A 157 12.24 19.99 10.92
C ASN A 157 13.63 19.50 11.41
N SER A 158 14.52 19.11 10.50
CA SER A 158 15.92 18.90 10.83
C SER A 158 16.76 19.42 9.68
N ILE A 159 17.53 20.48 9.95
CA ILE A 159 18.47 21.08 9.00
C ILE A 159 19.52 20.04 8.51
N PHE A 160 19.75 18.98 9.32
CA PHE A 160 20.56 17.81 8.97
C PHE A 160 19.84 16.79 8.06
N PHE A 161 18.51 16.77 8.05
CA PHE A 161 17.71 15.87 7.23
C PHE A 161 17.69 16.32 5.76
N ASP A 162 17.64 17.63 5.50
CA ASP A 162 17.59 18.16 4.13
C ASP A 162 18.92 17.94 3.38
N PHE A 163 20.06 18.09 4.08
CA PHE A 163 21.40 17.80 3.52
C PHE A 163 21.62 16.32 3.18
N SER A 164 20.80 15.42 3.73
CA SER A 164 21.03 13.97 3.70
C SER A 164 19.96 13.17 2.93
N PHE A 165 18.72 13.65 2.86
CA PHE A 165 17.59 12.95 2.24
C PHE A 165 17.21 13.51 0.86
N SER A 166 17.17 14.84 0.72
CA SER A 166 16.56 15.48 -0.44
C SER A 166 17.57 15.74 -1.58
N SER A 167 18.87 15.88 -1.28
CA SER A 167 19.93 16.14 -2.28
C SER A 167 20.05 15.07 -3.37
N PHE A 168 19.56 13.86 -3.12
CA PHE A 168 19.63 12.76 -4.09
C PHE A 168 18.52 12.82 -5.12
N PHE A 169 17.34 13.36 -4.80
CA PHE A 169 16.24 13.45 -5.75
C PHE A 169 16.30 14.76 -6.52
N THR A 170 16.24 14.66 -7.84
CA THR A 170 16.25 15.82 -8.75
C THR A 170 14.90 16.54 -8.79
N HIS A 171 13.80 15.78 -8.65
CA HIS A 171 12.45 16.27 -8.77
C HIS A 171 11.65 15.78 -7.56
N LYS A 172 11.06 16.73 -6.83
CA LYS A 172 10.44 16.47 -5.53
C LYS A 172 9.03 17.06 -5.54
N ILE A 173 8.08 16.29 -5.05
CA ILE A 173 6.69 16.72 -4.95
C ILE A 173 6.33 16.78 -3.48
N ASN A 174 5.95 17.97 -3.01
CA ASN A 174 5.40 18.11 -1.67
C ASN A 174 4.04 17.41 -1.62
N ILE A 175 3.88 16.49 -0.67
CA ILE A 175 2.60 15.82 -0.43
C ILE A 175 1.56 16.87 -0.05
N LYS A 176 0.41 16.82 -0.71
CA LYS A 176 -0.77 17.63 -0.38
C LYS A 176 -1.74 16.83 0.48
N LYS A 177 -2.68 17.51 1.12
CA LYS A 177 -3.78 16.86 1.87
C LYS A 177 -4.80 16.29 0.89
N GLN A 178 -4.54 15.07 0.42
CA GLN A 178 -5.36 14.39 -0.59
C GLN A 178 -5.22 12.87 -0.44
N HIS A 179 -5.99 12.12 -1.21
CA HIS A 179 -5.93 10.66 -1.21
C HIS A 179 -4.54 10.15 -1.65
N GLU A 180 -4.16 8.98 -1.16
CA GLU A 180 -2.86 8.37 -1.46
C GLU A 180 -2.65 8.10 -2.94
N VAL A 181 -3.67 7.57 -3.64
CA VAL A 181 -3.64 7.37 -5.10
C VAL A 181 -3.33 8.68 -5.82
N GLU A 182 -3.97 9.76 -5.42
CA GLU A 182 -3.77 11.08 -6.03
C GLU A 182 -2.37 11.65 -5.73
N THR A 183 -1.83 11.35 -4.55
CA THR A 183 -0.43 11.63 -4.20
C THR A 183 0.55 10.84 -5.06
N ASN A 184 0.25 9.58 -5.34
CA ASN A 184 1.04 8.75 -6.24
C ASN A 184 0.95 9.25 -7.69
N LEU A 185 -0.24 9.61 -8.17
CA LEU A 185 -0.45 10.12 -9.54
C LEU A 185 0.22 11.48 -9.78
N ASN A 186 0.53 12.26 -8.75
CA ASN A 186 1.37 13.45 -8.93
C ASN A 186 2.77 13.13 -9.48
N LEU A 187 3.30 11.92 -9.26
CA LEU A 187 4.56 11.46 -9.87
C LEU A 187 4.48 11.35 -11.39
N ILE A 188 3.26 11.19 -11.93
CA ILE A 188 2.99 11.27 -13.37
C ILE A 188 2.90 12.73 -13.81
N ARG A 189 2.19 13.57 -13.03
CA ARG A 189 1.98 14.99 -13.35
C ARG A 189 3.26 15.81 -13.41
N ILE A 190 4.25 15.51 -12.58
CA ILE A 190 5.56 16.19 -12.63
C ILE A 190 6.33 15.91 -13.93
N LEU A 191 6.01 14.82 -14.64
CA LEU A 191 6.56 14.54 -15.96
C LEU A 191 5.91 15.40 -17.06
N GLY A 192 4.87 16.16 -16.75
CA GLY A 192 4.04 16.87 -17.74
C GLY A 192 2.95 15.99 -18.36
N LEU A 193 2.64 14.84 -17.75
CA LEU A 193 1.61 13.92 -18.22
C LEU A 193 0.33 14.03 -17.38
N THR A 194 -0.81 13.84 -18.03
CA THR A 194 -2.11 13.71 -17.35
C THR A 194 -2.45 12.24 -17.15
N PRO A 195 -2.67 11.76 -15.92
CA PRO A 195 -3.14 10.39 -15.69
C PRO A 195 -4.44 10.07 -16.44
N ILE A 196 -4.50 8.92 -17.10
CA ILE A 196 -5.64 8.47 -17.92
C ILE A 196 -6.76 7.90 -17.03
N ASN A 197 -6.40 7.12 -16.01
CA ASN A 197 -7.34 6.50 -15.09
C ASN A 197 -6.66 6.21 -13.74
N ASP A 198 -7.47 5.93 -12.73
CA ASP A 198 -7.05 5.51 -11.39
C ASP A 198 -7.13 3.99 -11.22
N HIS A 199 -7.21 3.22 -12.32
CA HIS A 199 -7.37 1.79 -12.25
C HIS A 199 -6.13 1.10 -11.66
N PHE A 200 -6.39 0.25 -10.69
CA PHE A 200 -5.37 -0.50 -9.97
C PHE A 200 -4.95 -1.76 -10.73
N ILE A 201 -3.75 -2.26 -10.40
CA ILE A 201 -3.27 -3.56 -10.89
C ILE A 201 -3.64 -4.62 -9.84
N LEU A 202 -4.67 -5.39 -10.15
CA LEU A 202 -5.11 -6.54 -9.36
C LEU A 202 -5.54 -7.65 -10.33
N ARG A 203 -4.70 -8.66 -10.52
CA ARG A 203 -5.03 -9.81 -11.36
C ARG A 203 -5.79 -10.84 -10.52
N ILE A 204 -7.00 -11.16 -10.97
CA ILE A 204 -7.77 -12.33 -10.56
C ILE A 204 -7.72 -13.31 -11.72
N SER A 205 -7.17 -14.49 -11.51
CA SER A 205 -7.04 -15.54 -12.54
C SER A 205 -8.33 -16.35 -12.70
N LYS A 206 -8.40 -17.19 -13.74
CA LYS A 206 -9.52 -18.13 -13.90
C LYS A 206 -9.55 -19.14 -12.75
N ASP A 207 -8.39 -19.62 -12.32
CA ASP A 207 -8.25 -20.54 -11.18
C ASP A 207 -8.73 -19.91 -9.87
N ASP A 208 -8.51 -18.60 -9.68
CA ASP A 208 -9.07 -17.89 -8.52
C ASP A 208 -10.61 -17.80 -8.58
N GLU A 209 -11.20 -17.59 -9.76
CA GLU A 209 -12.66 -17.57 -9.94
C GLU A 209 -13.27 -18.97 -9.74
N GLU A 210 -12.65 -20.02 -10.31
CA GLU A 210 -13.08 -21.41 -10.15
C GLU A 210 -12.98 -21.87 -8.69
N PHE A 211 -11.91 -21.48 -7.98
CA PHE A 211 -11.79 -21.71 -6.55
C PHE A 211 -12.98 -21.15 -5.78
N VAL A 212 -13.41 -19.92 -6.09
CA VAL A 212 -14.56 -19.29 -5.42
C VAL A 212 -15.86 -20.00 -5.75
N ASP A 213 -16.07 -20.40 -7.00
CA ASP A 213 -17.27 -21.11 -7.41
C ASP A 213 -17.37 -22.48 -6.70
N ASN A 214 -16.25 -23.22 -6.59
CA ASN A 214 -16.18 -24.47 -5.83
C ASN A 214 -16.39 -24.25 -4.33
N PHE A 215 -15.74 -23.24 -3.76
CA PHE A 215 -15.92 -22.87 -2.35
C PHE A 215 -17.39 -22.57 -2.03
N PHE A 216 -18.08 -21.83 -2.91
CA PHE A 216 -19.49 -21.48 -2.71
C PHE A 216 -20.37 -22.73 -2.80
N LYS A 217 -20.08 -23.64 -3.73
CA LYS A 217 -20.79 -24.92 -3.86
C LYS A 217 -20.62 -25.80 -2.62
N GLU A 218 -19.40 -25.98 -2.14
CA GLU A 218 -19.09 -26.78 -0.94
C GLU A 218 -19.78 -26.25 0.32
N ASN A 219 -19.81 -24.92 0.46
CA ASN A 219 -20.47 -24.25 1.58
C ASN A 219 -21.98 -24.01 1.36
N LYS A 220 -22.56 -24.56 0.28
CA LYS A 220 -23.99 -24.42 -0.08
C LYS A 220 -24.46 -22.97 -0.11
N ILE A 221 -23.62 -22.07 -0.62
CA ILE A 221 -23.94 -20.64 -0.76
C ILE A 221 -24.78 -20.45 -2.03
N GLU A 222 -26.08 -20.28 -1.84
CA GLU A 222 -27.04 -20.07 -2.92
C GLU A 222 -26.98 -18.65 -3.51
N LYS A 223 -27.35 -18.53 -4.79
CA LYS A 223 -27.53 -17.22 -5.44
C LYS A 223 -28.65 -16.44 -4.76
N GLY A 224 -28.48 -15.12 -4.66
CA GLY A 224 -29.48 -14.22 -4.08
C GLY A 224 -29.42 -14.08 -2.55
N LYS A 225 -28.57 -14.86 -1.86
CA LYS A 225 -28.26 -14.61 -0.44
C LYS A 225 -27.38 -13.38 -0.29
N TYR A 226 -27.59 -12.62 0.79
CA TYR A 226 -26.64 -11.59 1.20
C TYR A 226 -25.35 -12.25 1.69
N ILE A 227 -24.21 -11.88 1.12
CA ILE A 227 -22.89 -12.39 1.52
C ILE A 227 -22.11 -11.22 2.12
N PHE A 228 -21.92 -11.24 3.43
CA PHE A 228 -21.21 -10.19 4.15
C PHE A 228 -19.80 -10.66 4.49
N GLY A 229 -18.82 -10.00 3.88
CA GLY A 229 -17.41 -10.20 4.18
C GLY A 229 -17.02 -9.42 5.43
N PHE A 230 -16.20 -10.00 6.29
CA PHE A 230 -15.63 -9.35 7.46
C PHE A 230 -14.11 -9.51 7.47
N HIS A 231 -13.40 -8.45 7.82
CA HIS A 231 -11.96 -8.53 8.09
C HIS A 231 -11.64 -7.67 9.31
N ALA A 232 -11.68 -8.32 10.48
CA ALA A 232 -11.39 -7.73 11.79
C ALA A 232 -9.88 -7.56 12.06
N GLY A 233 -9.07 -8.04 11.13
CA GLY A 233 -7.63 -7.95 11.11
C GLY A 233 -7.06 -6.56 10.86
N SER A 234 -5.74 -6.49 10.84
CA SER A 234 -4.92 -5.35 10.41
C SER A 234 -3.46 -5.81 10.27
N ASN A 235 -2.57 -4.98 9.75
CA ASN A 235 -1.13 -5.28 9.81
C ASN A 235 -0.69 -5.69 11.25
N PRO A 236 0.09 -6.77 11.44
CA PRO A 236 0.48 -7.28 12.75
C PRO A 236 1.22 -6.26 13.63
N THR A 237 1.92 -5.30 13.02
CA THR A 237 2.62 -4.20 13.71
C THR A 237 1.70 -3.02 14.04
N GLN A 238 0.44 -3.08 13.63
CA GLN A 238 -0.54 -2.00 13.76
C GLN A 238 -1.87 -2.47 14.37
N LYS A 239 -1.83 -3.47 15.27
CA LYS A 239 -3.03 -4.00 15.96
C LYS A 239 -3.83 -2.92 16.70
N TRP A 240 -3.20 -1.80 17.04
CA TRP A 240 -3.85 -0.62 17.64
C TRP A 240 -4.91 0.04 16.72
N LYS A 241 -4.97 -0.32 15.44
CA LYS A 241 -6.02 0.09 14.48
C LYS A 241 -7.30 -0.74 14.57
N ARG A 242 -7.27 -1.89 15.25
CA ARG A 242 -8.38 -2.85 15.24
C ARG A 242 -9.51 -2.39 16.15
N TRP A 243 -10.72 -2.35 15.62
CA TRP A 243 -11.94 -2.28 16.43
C TRP A 243 -12.08 -3.55 17.27
N ASP A 244 -12.94 -3.49 18.28
CA ASP A 244 -13.13 -4.61 19.20
C ASP A 244 -13.65 -5.86 18.46
N LYS A 245 -12.97 -6.98 18.65
CA LYS A 245 -13.32 -8.26 18.01
C LYS A 245 -14.71 -8.77 18.40
N LYS A 246 -15.14 -8.58 19.65
CA LYS A 246 -16.50 -8.95 20.10
C LYS A 246 -17.56 -8.08 19.42
N LYS A 247 -17.23 -6.82 19.10
CA LYS A 247 -18.13 -5.93 18.34
C LYS A 247 -18.29 -6.37 16.89
N PHE A 248 -17.24 -6.89 16.25
CA PHE A 248 -17.36 -7.56 14.95
C PHE A 248 -18.28 -8.78 15.02
N GLY A 249 -18.13 -9.63 16.04
CA GLY A 249 -19.01 -10.78 16.26
C GLY A 249 -20.47 -10.38 16.42
N LYS A 250 -20.75 -9.42 17.32
CA LYS A 250 -22.11 -8.90 17.55
C LYS A 250 -22.73 -8.32 16.27
N LEU A 251 -21.96 -7.59 15.47
CA LEU A 251 -22.44 -7.04 14.19
C LEU A 251 -22.83 -8.17 13.22
N ALA A 252 -22.00 -9.21 13.12
CA ALA A 252 -22.27 -10.35 12.25
C ALA A 252 -23.52 -11.11 12.70
N ASP A 253 -23.72 -11.32 14.02
CA ASP A 253 -24.94 -11.91 14.57
C ASP A 253 -26.18 -11.09 14.20
N MET A 254 -26.17 -9.77 14.43
CA MET A 254 -27.30 -8.89 14.09
C MET A 254 -27.66 -8.94 12.59
N LEU A 255 -26.64 -8.98 11.72
CA LEU A 255 -26.83 -9.07 10.27
C LEU A 255 -27.37 -10.45 9.86
N LYS A 256 -26.90 -11.52 10.48
CA LYS A 256 -27.40 -12.88 10.26
C LYS A 256 -28.85 -13.01 10.67
N GLU A 257 -29.20 -12.54 11.86
CA GLU A 257 -30.56 -12.60 12.40
C GLU A 257 -31.56 -11.83 11.52
N LYS A 258 -31.20 -10.62 11.06
CA LYS A 258 -32.12 -9.77 10.28
C LYS A 258 -32.23 -10.17 8.80
N TYR A 259 -31.11 -10.54 8.18
CA TYR A 259 -31.03 -10.73 6.72
C TYR A 259 -30.87 -12.19 6.29
N ASN A 260 -30.76 -13.12 7.24
CA ASN A 260 -30.35 -14.49 6.99
C ASN A 260 -29.10 -14.57 6.09
N SER A 261 -28.12 -13.70 6.36
CA SER A 261 -26.92 -13.55 5.54
C SER A 261 -25.98 -14.76 5.64
N ILE A 262 -25.04 -14.85 4.70
CA ILE A 262 -23.84 -15.67 4.84
C ILE A 262 -22.71 -14.75 5.27
N ASN A 263 -22.16 -14.98 6.46
CA ASN A 263 -21.06 -14.19 7.00
C ASN A 263 -19.74 -14.93 6.74
N ILE A 264 -18.80 -14.27 6.07
CA ILE A 264 -17.47 -14.82 5.76
C ILE A 264 -16.40 -13.95 6.42
N PHE A 265 -15.59 -14.53 7.30
CA PHE A 265 -14.49 -13.81 7.95
C PHE A 265 -13.15 -14.15 7.29
N PHE A 266 -12.49 -13.12 6.78
CA PHE A 266 -11.17 -13.20 6.18
C PHE A 266 -10.08 -12.91 7.19
N GLY A 267 -8.86 -13.37 6.90
CA GLY A 267 -7.68 -13.06 7.69
C GLY A 267 -6.41 -13.71 7.15
N GLY A 268 -5.26 -13.16 7.53
CA GLY A 268 -3.97 -13.82 7.30
C GLY A 268 -3.74 -15.01 8.26
N PRO A 269 -2.66 -15.78 8.07
CA PRO A 269 -2.26 -16.83 9.02
C PRO A 269 -2.05 -16.31 10.45
N ASP A 270 -1.63 -15.05 10.62
CA ASP A 270 -1.45 -14.40 11.92
C ASP A 270 -2.77 -13.97 12.59
N GLU A 271 -3.90 -14.19 11.93
CA GLU A 271 -5.24 -13.75 12.35
C GLU A 271 -6.18 -14.93 12.62
N ILE A 272 -5.69 -16.18 12.51
CA ILE A 272 -6.46 -17.40 12.86
C ILE A 272 -6.98 -17.33 14.30
N SER A 273 -6.10 -16.98 15.24
CA SER A 273 -6.50 -16.84 16.65
C SER A 273 -7.52 -15.72 16.86
N LEU A 274 -7.43 -14.63 16.11
CA LEU A 274 -8.40 -13.53 16.19
C LEU A 274 -9.79 -14.00 15.72
N ASN A 275 -9.87 -14.70 14.58
CA ASN A 275 -11.14 -15.20 14.07
C ASN A 275 -11.75 -16.26 15.01
N ASN A 276 -10.93 -17.11 15.63
CA ASN A 276 -11.40 -18.06 16.65
C ASN A 276 -12.00 -17.36 17.87
N GLU A 277 -11.38 -16.29 18.36
CA GLU A 277 -11.95 -15.49 19.46
C GLU A 277 -13.27 -14.82 19.09
N ILE A 278 -13.40 -14.36 17.85
CA ILE A 278 -14.67 -13.81 17.33
C ILE A 278 -15.73 -14.90 17.31
N LYS A 279 -15.40 -16.09 16.78
CA LYS A 279 -16.28 -17.26 16.76
C LYS A 279 -16.81 -17.63 18.13
N ASN A 280 -15.94 -17.67 19.12
CA ASN A 280 -16.32 -18.00 20.49
C ASN A 280 -17.19 -16.92 21.16
N SER A 281 -17.29 -15.72 20.57
CA SER A 281 -18.15 -14.63 21.06
C SER A 281 -19.47 -14.50 20.30
N MET A 282 -19.64 -15.22 19.21
CA MET A 282 -20.83 -15.17 18.36
C MET A 282 -21.87 -16.20 18.75
N LYS A 283 -23.14 -15.88 18.48
CA LYS A 283 -24.28 -16.79 18.61
C LYS A 283 -24.59 -17.52 17.30
N THR A 284 -24.19 -16.95 16.17
CA THR A 284 -24.45 -17.49 14.84
C THR A 284 -23.19 -18.07 14.19
N GLU A 285 -23.37 -18.97 13.23
CA GLU A 285 -22.27 -19.52 12.46
C GLU A 285 -21.72 -18.54 11.42
N PHE A 286 -20.43 -18.64 11.14
CA PHE A 286 -19.78 -17.96 10.02
C PHE A 286 -18.74 -18.87 9.36
N ILE A 287 -18.40 -18.53 8.13
CA ILE A 287 -17.38 -19.22 7.35
C ILE A 287 -16.03 -18.54 7.60
N ASP A 288 -15.10 -19.24 8.24
CA ASP A 288 -13.75 -18.73 8.53
C ASP A 288 -12.78 -19.05 7.39
N CYS A 289 -12.19 -18.01 6.79
CA CYS A 289 -11.17 -18.10 5.75
C CYS A 289 -9.76 -17.71 6.24
N ALA A 290 -9.54 -17.43 7.53
CA ALA A 290 -8.24 -16.98 8.01
C ALA A 290 -7.14 -18.02 7.72
N GLY A 291 -6.10 -17.60 7.01
CA GLY A 291 -4.97 -18.46 6.65
C GLY A 291 -5.29 -19.60 5.67
N LYS A 292 -6.51 -19.68 5.12
CA LYS A 292 -6.97 -20.79 4.25
C LYS A 292 -7.00 -20.44 2.77
N ILE A 293 -6.88 -19.15 2.44
CA ILE A 293 -6.96 -18.65 1.06
C ILE A 293 -5.77 -17.77 0.73
N THR A 294 -5.41 -17.73 -0.55
CA THR A 294 -4.41 -16.79 -1.06
C THR A 294 -5.00 -15.37 -1.13
N VAL A 295 -4.12 -14.38 -1.29
CA VAL A 295 -4.54 -12.98 -1.43
C VAL A 295 -5.27 -12.70 -2.76
N THR A 296 -5.01 -13.46 -3.82
CA THR A 296 -5.75 -13.37 -5.09
C THR A 296 -7.14 -14.01 -4.97
N GLN A 297 -7.24 -15.14 -4.28
CA GLN A 297 -8.52 -15.76 -3.91
C GLN A 297 -9.34 -14.86 -2.99
N LEU A 298 -8.71 -14.16 -2.03
CA LEU A 298 -9.37 -13.14 -1.21
C LEU A 298 -10.01 -12.04 -2.08
N ALA A 299 -9.32 -11.57 -3.11
CA ALA A 299 -9.89 -10.59 -4.04
C ALA A 299 -11.10 -11.15 -4.81
N ALA A 300 -11.02 -12.39 -5.29
CA ALA A 300 -12.12 -13.08 -5.96
C ALA A 300 -13.33 -13.29 -5.02
N MET A 301 -13.09 -13.66 -3.76
CA MET A 301 -14.12 -13.81 -2.72
C MET A 301 -14.79 -12.47 -2.40
N ILE A 302 -14.00 -11.41 -2.14
CA ILE A 302 -14.54 -10.07 -1.84
C ILE A 302 -15.39 -9.56 -3.00
N LYS A 303 -15.01 -9.84 -4.25
CA LYS A 303 -15.79 -9.49 -5.46
C LYS A 303 -17.19 -10.13 -5.47
N ARG A 304 -17.39 -11.27 -4.80
CA ARG A 304 -18.69 -11.94 -4.66
C ARG A 304 -19.47 -11.51 -3.41
N CYS A 305 -18.86 -10.79 -2.48
CA CYS A 305 -19.57 -10.27 -1.31
C CYS A 305 -20.53 -9.15 -1.71
N THR A 306 -21.70 -9.07 -1.07
CA THR A 306 -22.60 -7.91 -1.15
C THR A 306 -21.93 -6.66 -0.61
N LEU A 307 -21.18 -6.80 0.49
CA LEU A 307 -20.37 -5.74 1.11
C LEU A 307 -19.27 -6.35 1.97
N LEU A 308 -18.27 -5.53 2.33
CA LEU A 308 -17.20 -5.86 3.26
C LEU A 308 -17.26 -4.93 4.48
N VAL A 309 -17.24 -5.46 5.70
CA VAL A 309 -16.95 -4.69 6.92
C VAL A 309 -15.51 -4.95 7.36
N SER A 310 -14.72 -3.91 7.55
CA SER A 310 -13.30 -4.09 7.90
C SER A 310 -12.73 -2.97 8.75
N ASN A 311 -11.62 -3.22 9.43
CA ASN A 311 -10.76 -2.15 9.95
C ASN A 311 -9.97 -1.47 8.81
N ASP A 312 -9.14 -0.48 9.16
CA ASP A 312 -8.04 0.03 8.32
C ASP A 312 -7.01 -1.08 8.01
N ALA A 313 -7.32 -1.88 7.00
CA ALA A 313 -6.58 -3.04 6.55
C ALA A 313 -6.57 -3.13 5.02
N MET A 314 -5.69 -3.97 4.46
CA MET A 314 -5.57 -4.13 3.02
C MET A 314 -6.89 -4.52 2.33
N SER A 315 -7.75 -5.27 3.01
CA SER A 315 -9.06 -5.76 2.53
C SER A 315 -9.93 -4.63 1.99
N MET A 316 -9.90 -3.45 2.61
CA MET A 316 -10.67 -2.31 2.15
C MET A 316 -10.20 -1.76 0.79
N HIS A 317 -8.89 -1.83 0.53
CA HIS A 317 -8.32 -1.43 -0.75
C HIS A 317 -8.66 -2.46 -1.82
N VAL A 318 -8.56 -3.76 -1.50
CA VAL A 318 -9.00 -4.81 -2.43
C VAL A 318 -10.47 -4.67 -2.78
N ALA A 319 -11.35 -4.46 -1.80
CA ALA A 319 -12.77 -4.19 -2.02
C ALA A 319 -13.00 -2.99 -2.95
N SER A 320 -12.23 -1.91 -2.76
CA SER A 320 -12.32 -0.74 -3.65
C SER A 320 -12.00 -1.08 -5.11
N ILE A 321 -11.02 -1.97 -5.35
CA ILE A 321 -10.57 -2.34 -6.69
C ILE A 321 -11.59 -3.24 -7.38
N VAL A 322 -12.11 -4.25 -6.65
CA VAL A 322 -13.12 -5.17 -7.18
C VAL A 322 -14.54 -4.59 -7.14
N LYS A 323 -14.67 -3.31 -6.76
CA LYS A 323 -15.92 -2.55 -6.68
C LYS A 323 -16.95 -3.14 -5.72
N THR A 324 -16.47 -3.75 -4.63
CA THR A 324 -17.31 -4.19 -3.51
C THR A 324 -17.42 -3.05 -2.50
N PRO A 325 -18.63 -2.59 -2.17
CA PRO A 325 -18.85 -1.59 -1.12
C PRO A 325 -18.23 -2.05 0.20
N SER A 326 -17.54 -1.14 0.89
CA SER A 326 -16.91 -1.46 2.16
C SER A 326 -17.23 -0.45 3.25
N PHE A 327 -17.53 -0.94 4.45
CA PHE A 327 -17.76 -0.17 5.67
C PHE A 327 -16.52 -0.30 6.54
N VAL A 328 -15.71 0.75 6.54
CA VAL A 328 -14.36 0.71 7.10
C VAL A 328 -14.30 1.47 8.40
N ILE A 329 -13.99 0.75 9.47
CA ILE A 329 -13.79 1.32 10.79
C ILE A 329 -12.38 1.91 10.88
N ILE A 330 -12.29 3.23 11.03
CA ILE A 330 -11.02 3.96 11.11
C ILE A 330 -10.98 4.78 12.41
N GLY A 331 -9.92 4.57 13.19
CA GLY A 331 -9.64 5.38 14.38
C GLY A 331 -8.41 6.28 14.21
N PRO A 332 -7.19 5.84 14.60
CA PRO A 332 -6.06 6.77 14.69
C PRO A 332 -5.45 7.21 13.34
N THR A 333 -5.67 6.45 12.28
CA THR A 333 -5.08 6.70 10.95
C THR A 333 -5.66 7.95 10.27
N ASP A 334 -4.84 8.64 9.47
CA ASP A 334 -5.30 9.70 8.59
C ASP A 334 -6.18 9.19 7.43
N TYR A 335 -7.49 9.13 7.67
CA TYR A 335 -8.49 8.69 6.70
C TYR A 335 -8.54 9.54 5.42
N VAL A 336 -8.04 10.79 5.43
CA VAL A 336 -8.01 11.61 4.21
C VAL A 336 -7.16 10.95 3.13
N ARG A 337 -6.12 10.25 3.57
CA ARG A 337 -5.13 9.62 2.72
C ARG A 337 -5.45 8.16 2.40
N SER A 338 -5.92 7.41 3.39
CA SER A 338 -6.08 5.95 3.27
C SER A 338 -7.52 5.46 3.12
N ARG A 339 -8.53 6.33 3.10
CA ARG A 339 -9.94 5.91 2.92
C ARG A 339 -10.11 4.99 1.70
N PRO A 340 -11.13 4.13 1.67
CA PRO A 340 -11.51 3.41 0.46
C PRO A 340 -11.65 4.35 -0.72
N PHE A 341 -11.19 3.88 -1.88
CA PHE A 341 -11.19 4.68 -3.10
C PHE A 341 -12.52 4.55 -3.86
N TYR A 342 -13.23 3.43 -3.67
CA TYR A 342 -14.52 3.21 -4.30
C TYR A 342 -15.61 4.07 -3.64
N LYS A 343 -16.40 4.77 -4.46
CA LYS A 343 -17.36 5.78 -4.02
C LYS A 343 -18.52 5.25 -3.17
N GLU A 344 -18.88 3.98 -3.33
CA GLU A 344 -19.95 3.34 -2.55
C GLU A 344 -19.46 2.86 -1.18
N SER A 345 -18.15 2.89 -0.93
CA SER A 345 -17.58 2.58 0.37
C SER A 345 -17.70 3.74 1.34
N GLN A 346 -17.85 3.42 2.62
CA GLN A 346 -18.01 4.39 3.70
C GLN A 346 -16.96 4.18 4.78
N ILE A 347 -16.46 5.29 5.33
CA ILE A 347 -15.65 5.27 6.54
C ILE A 347 -16.54 5.48 7.76
N ILE A 348 -16.32 4.70 8.80
CA ILE A 348 -17.00 4.82 10.09
C ILE A 348 -15.94 5.24 11.10
N LYS A 349 -16.12 6.42 11.67
CA LYS A 349 -15.17 7.07 12.57
C LYS A 349 -15.90 7.90 13.61
N ILE A 350 -15.19 8.20 14.69
CA ILE A 350 -15.57 9.26 15.63
C ILE A 350 -14.68 10.47 15.40
N ASP A 351 -15.29 11.64 15.29
CA ASP A 351 -14.57 12.90 15.26
C ASP A 351 -14.23 13.32 16.69
N LEU A 352 -12.94 13.24 17.01
CA LEU A 352 -12.34 13.73 18.23
C LEU A 352 -11.29 14.78 17.85
N ASP A 353 -10.95 15.68 18.77
CA ASP A 353 -9.92 16.70 18.54
C ASP A 353 -8.56 16.07 18.20
N CYS A 354 -8.27 14.88 18.77
CA CYS A 354 -7.06 14.13 18.50
C CYS A 354 -7.14 13.19 17.27
N SER A 355 -8.25 13.19 16.51
CA SER A 355 -8.42 12.29 15.36
C SER A 355 -7.39 12.54 14.26
N ARG A 356 -6.96 11.46 13.58
CA ARG A 356 -5.84 11.44 12.61
C ARG A 356 -4.47 11.70 13.26
N CYS A 357 -4.27 11.22 14.49
CA CYS A 357 -3.02 11.36 15.23
C CYS A 357 -1.86 10.53 14.67
N TYR A 358 -2.13 9.44 13.94
CA TYR A 358 -1.09 8.68 13.27
C TYR A 358 -0.80 9.26 11.87
N ARG A 359 0.34 9.94 11.74
CA ARG A 359 0.90 10.44 10.47
C ARG A 359 2.31 9.90 10.30
N PHE A 360 2.54 9.05 9.30
CA PHE A 360 3.86 8.57 8.83
C PHE A 360 4.95 8.41 9.91
N GLY A 361 4.78 7.47 10.84
CA GLY A 361 5.81 7.17 11.84
C GLY A 361 5.86 8.15 13.03
N GLY A 362 5.02 9.19 13.03
CA GLY A 362 4.78 10.07 14.17
C GLY A 362 3.66 9.54 15.06
N PHE A 363 3.97 9.42 16.36
CA PHE A 363 3.14 8.99 17.49
C PHE A 363 2.64 7.54 17.46
N LYS A 364 3.17 6.72 18.38
CA LYS A 364 2.66 5.39 18.65
C LYS A 364 1.32 5.51 19.37
N ALA A 365 0.22 5.42 18.62
CA ALA A 365 -1.12 5.28 19.18
C ALA A 365 -1.27 4.03 20.09
N GLU A 366 -0.23 3.20 20.21
CA GLU A 366 -0.10 2.09 21.16
C GLU A 366 -0.33 2.52 22.61
N ASN A 367 0.12 3.72 23.00
CA ASN A 367 -0.02 4.23 24.37
C ASN A 367 -1.31 5.06 24.57
N CYS A 368 -2.25 5.01 23.63
CA CYS A 368 -3.51 5.73 23.68
C CYS A 368 -4.67 4.81 24.07
N ASP A 369 -5.65 5.36 24.80
CA ASP A 369 -6.90 4.68 25.16
C ASP A 369 -7.78 4.29 23.95
N ARG A 370 -7.46 4.80 22.74
CA ARG A 370 -8.16 4.49 21.48
C ARG A 370 -9.67 4.76 21.57
N LYS A 371 -10.06 5.85 22.24
CA LYS A 371 -11.45 6.33 22.31
C LYS A 371 -12.10 6.41 20.93
N CYS A 372 -11.34 6.79 19.91
CA CYS A 372 -11.79 6.85 18.50
C CYS A 372 -12.31 5.51 17.94
N LEU A 373 -11.87 4.36 18.47
CA LEU A 373 -12.39 3.03 18.13
C LEU A 373 -13.40 2.53 19.17
N LYS A 374 -13.13 2.75 20.47
CA LYS A 374 -13.99 2.28 21.57
C LYS A 374 -15.40 2.88 21.52
N LEU A 375 -15.52 4.15 21.13
CA LEU A 375 -16.79 4.87 21.09
C LEU A 375 -17.67 4.50 19.88
N ILE A 376 -17.11 3.88 18.83
CA ILE A 376 -17.90 3.37 17.71
C ILE A 376 -18.75 2.20 18.21
N LYS A 377 -20.08 2.36 18.23
CA LYS A 377 -21.01 1.34 18.69
C LYS A 377 -21.33 0.37 17.55
N VAL A 378 -21.79 -0.83 17.90
CA VAL A 378 -22.17 -1.85 16.91
C VAL A 378 -23.41 -1.40 16.14
N GLU A 379 -24.32 -0.76 16.86
CA GLU A 379 -25.59 -0.23 16.38
C GLU A 379 -25.36 0.85 15.32
N ASP A 380 -24.37 1.73 15.51
CA ASP A 380 -24.00 2.75 14.52
C ASP A 380 -23.54 2.09 13.21
N VAL A 381 -22.63 1.10 13.30
CA VAL A 381 -22.12 0.38 12.13
C VAL A 381 -23.24 -0.38 11.41
N PHE A 382 -24.10 -1.05 12.17
CA PHE A 382 -25.26 -1.76 11.66
C PHE A 382 -26.19 -0.81 10.89
N GLN A 383 -26.49 0.37 11.44
CA GLN A 383 -27.33 1.36 10.77
C GLN A 383 -26.75 1.84 9.44
N TYR A 384 -25.43 2.08 9.35
CA TYR A 384 -24.79 2.41 8.07
C TYR A 384 -24.97 1.31 7.03
N VAL A 385 -24.79 0.05 7.43
CA VAL A 385 -25.01 -1.11 6.56
C VAL A 385 -26.47 -1.20 6.11
N GLU A 386 -27.42 -1.05 7.04
CA GLU A 386 -28.87 -1.07 6.74
C GLU A 386 -29.29 0.00 5.74
N GLN A 387 -28.79 1.22 5.90
CA GLN A 387 -29.08 2.33 5.00
C GLN A 387 -28.61 2.01 3.58
N TYR A 388 -27.45 1.38 3.43
CA TYR A 388 -26.95 0.96 2.12
C TYR A 388 -27.76 -0.18 1.52
N LEU A 389 -28.09 -1.23 2.30
CA LEU A 389 -28.92 -2.34 1.83
C LEU A 389 -30.33 -1.87 1.42
N SER A 390 -30.90 -0.89 2.12
CA SER A 390 -32.19 -0.29 1.77
C SER A 390 -32.12 0.45 0.42
N LYS A 391 -31.04 1.19 0.17
CA LYS A 391 -30.80 1.83 -1.14
C LYS A 391 -30.70 0.80 -2.26
N LEU A 392 -29.96 -0.30 -2.04
CA LEU A 392 -29.83 -1.38 -3.04
C LEU A 392 -31.19 -1.98 -3.43
N LYS A 393 -32.04 -2.31 -2.45
CA LYS A 393 -33.39 -2.84 -2.72
C LYS A 393 -34.21 -1.88 -3.58
N ASN A 394 -34.17 -0.59 -3.28
CA ASN A 394 -34.89 0.42 -4.06
C ASN A 394 -34.35 0.52 -5.50
N PHE A 395 -33.04 0.37 -5.71
CA PHE A 395 -32.46 0.32 -7.06
C PHE A 395 -32.86 -0.92 -7.86
N GLU A 396 -33.02 -2.08 -7.21
CA GLU A 396 -33.48 -3.29 -7.89
C GLU A 396 -34.98 -3.24 -8.23
N VAL A 397 -35.79 -2.59 -7.39
CA VAL A 397 -37.23 -2.38 -7.64
C VAL A 397 -37.46 -1.39 -8.79
N MET A 398 -36.67 -0.32 -8.91
CA MET A 398 -36.81 0.65 -10.02
C MET A 398 -36.31 0.13 -11.38
N LYS A 399 -35.58 -0.99 -11.40
CA LYS A 399 -35.07 -1.63 -12.64
C LYS A 399 -35.96 -2.76 -13.16
N LYS A 400 -36.93 -3.19 -12.36
CA LYS A 400 -38.02 -4.08 -12.78
C LYS A 400 -39.21 -3.24 -13.18
#